data_AF-A0A0N7ZCP9-F1
#
_entry.id   AF-A0A0N7ZCP9-F1
#
_cell.length_a   1.000
_cell.length_b   1.000
_cell.length_c   1.000
_cell.angle_alpha   90.00
_cell.angle_beta   90.00
_cell.angle_gamma   90.00
#
_symmetry.space_group_name_H-M   'P 1'
#
loop_
_entity.id
_entity.type
_entity.pdbx_description
1 polymer ?
#
loop_
_entity_poly.entity_id
_entity_poly.type
_entity_poly.pdbx_seq_one_letter_code
_entity_poly.pdbx_strand_id
1 'polypeptide(L)'
;MLNNPAVRSLLQQMVAGPVVGRHVQHLACTVGRSFHSSEPAMEIFMVNSEDDFKNKVMRSGVPVIVNFHAEWCEPCHSLKPLLEKIAQENEGHLHLAEVW
;
A
#
# COMPACT_ATOMS: atom_id res chain seq x y z
N MET A 1 -3.26 24.23 -16.83
CA MET A 1 -3.32 23.23 -17.92
C MET A 1 -3.92 21.90 -17.42
N LEU A 2 -5.11 21.91 -16.82
CA LEU A 2 -5.79 20.72 -16.24
C LEU A 2 -7.30 20.72 -16.52
N ASN A 3 -7.73 21.32 -17.64
CA ASN A 3 -9.15 21.31 -18.04
C ASN A 3 -9.36 20.81 -19.47
N ASN A 4 -8.34 20.14 -20.03
CA ASN A 4 -8.43 19.53 -21.34
C ASN A 4 -9.01 18.10 -21.18
N PRO A 5 -10.17 17.80 -21.80
CA PRO A 5 -10.83 16.51 -21.65
C PRO A 5 -9.98 15.33 -22.16
N ALA A 6 -9.06 15.57 -23.09
CA ALA A 6 -8.12 14.55 -23.56
C ALA A 6 -7.11 14.15 -22.48
N VAL A 7 -6.63 15.12 -21.68
CA VAL A 7 -5.65 14.88 -20.60
C VAL A 7 -6.32 14.14 -19.43
N ARG A 8 -7.60 14.44 -19.15
CA ARG A 8 -8.41 13.68 -18.17
C ARG A 8 -8.62 12.22 -18.57
N SER A 9 -8.95 11.98 -19.83
CA SER A 9 -9.11 10.62 -20.36
C SER A 9 -7.80 9.83 -20.31
N LEU A 10 -6.66 10.48 -20.58
CA LEU A 10 -5.34 9.85 -20.52
C LEU A 10 -4.91 9.50 -19.08
N LEU A 11 -5.22 10.36 -18.09
CA LEU A 11 -5.00 10.07 -16.67
C LEU A 11 -5.89 8.92 -16.18
N GLN A 12 -7.16 8.86 -16.61
CA GLN A 12 -8.06 7.74 -16.29
C GLN A 12 -7.59 6.41 -16.89
N GLN A 13 -6.99 6.43 -18.08
CA GLN A 13 -6.43 5.22 -18.70
C GLN A 13 -5.16 4.71 -18.00
N MET A 14 -4.42 5.57 -17.29
CA MET A 14 -3.25 5.15 -16.50
C MET A 14 -3.61 4.50 -15.15
N VAL A 15 -4.78 4.79 -14.57
CA VAL A 15 -5.27 4.13 -13.34
C VAL A 15 -6.15 2.90 -13.61
N ALA A 16 -6.66 2.73 -14.84
CA ALA A 16 -7.56 1.63 -15.22
C ALA A 16 -6.88 0.53 -16.05
N GLY A 17 -5.57 0.33 -15.88
CA GLY A 17 -4.92 -0.88 -16.38
C GLY A 17 -5.48 -2.10 -15.63
N PRO A 18 -5.81 -3.22 -16.30
CA PRO A 18 -6.24 -4.41 -15.61
C PRO A 18 -5.04 -4.94 -14.81
N VAL A 19 -5.05 -4.77 -13.48
CA VAL A 19 -4.31 -5.66 -12.60
C VAL A 19 -4.95 -7.02 -12.82
N VAL A 20 -4.33 -7.80 -13.70
CA VAL A 20 -4.76 -9.14 -14.07
C VAL A 20 -4.90 -9.94 -12.78
N GLY A 21 -6.16 -10.08 -12.35
CA GLY A 21 -6.56 -11.11 -11.41
C GLY A 21 -6.12 -12.43 -12.00
N ARG A 22 -5.17 -13.08 -11.34
CA ARG A 22 -4.77 -14.44 -11.68
C ARG A 22 -5.94 -15.35 -11.30
N HIS A 23 -6.80 -15.56 -12.28
CA HIS A 23 -7.84 -16.56 -12.27
C HIS A 23 -7.15 -17.93 -12.27
N VAL A 24 -7.03 -18.56 -11.11
CA VAL A 24 -6.68 -19.99 -11.03
C VAL A 24 -8.00 -20.77 -11.06
N GLN A 25 -8.52 -20.96 -12.27
CA GLN A 25 -9.36 -22.12 -12.51
C GLN A 25 -8.42 -23.33 -12.51
N HIS A 26 -8.50 -24.19 -11.49
CA HIS A 26 -9.01 -25.55 -11.73
C HIS A 26 -8.94 -26.46 -10.50
N LEU A 27 -9.98 -27.29 -10.44
CA LEU A 27 -10.06 -28.64 -9.88
C LEU A 27 -10.30 -28.76 -8.38
N ALA A 28 -11.54 -29.18 -8.09
CA ALA A 28 -11.99 -29.69 -6.81
C ALA A 28 -11.05 -30.81 -6.31
N CYS A 29 -10.52 -30.64 -5.11
CA CYS A 29 -10.10 -31.75 -4.26
C CYS A 29 -10.54 -31.47 -2.83
N THR A 30 -11.43 -32.32 -2.35
CA THR A 30 -12.15 -32.28 -1.08
C THR A 30 -11.24 -32.61 0.09
N VAL A 31 -10.33 -31.70 0.47
CA VAL A 31 -9.57 -31.84 1.72
C VAL A 31 -9.61 -30.52 2.48
N GLY A 32 -10.34 -30.53 3.60
CA GLY A 32 -10.44 -29.41 4.53
C GLY A 32 -9.07 -29.04 5.09
N ARG A 33 -8.48 -28.00 4.51
CA ARG A 33 -7.61 -27.09 5.24
C ARG A 33 -8.37 -25.78 5.29
N SER A 34 -8.69 -25.32 6.49
CA SER A 34 -9.14 -23.95 6.70
C SER A 34 -8.02 -23.05 6.19
N PHE A 35 -8.16 -22.54 4.97
CA PHE A 35 -7.34 -21.46 4.47
C PHE A 35 -7.79 -20.24 5.26
N HIS A 36 -7.16 -20.00 6.40
CA HIS A 36 -7.13 -18.67 6.96
C HIS A 36 -6.26 -17.87 5.99
N SER A 37 -6.88 -17.31 4.95
CA SER A 37 -6.27 -16.15 4.32
C SER A 37 -6.30 -15.09 5.41
N SER A 38 -5.21 -14.95 6.15
CA SER A 38 -4.93 -13.68 6.76
C SER A 38 -4.83 -12.73 5.58
N GLU A 39 -5.94 -12.08 5.25
CA GLU A 39 -5.88 -10.89 4.43
C GLU A 39 -4.81 -10.04 5.09
N PRO A 40 -3.71 -9.70 4.39
CA PRO A 40 -2.78 -8.76 4.95
C PRO A 40 -3.62 -7.53 5.27
N ALA A 41 -3.75 -7.19 6.55
CA ALA A 41 -4.35 -5.93 6.91
C ALA A 41 -3.31 -4.87 6.56
N MET A 42 -3.74 -3.74 6.01
CA MET A 42 -2.83 -2.60 5.93
C MET A 42 -2.45 -2.19 7.36
N GLU A 43 -1.14 -2.08 7.57
CA GLU A 43 -0.56 -1.68 8.84
C GLU A 43 0.19 -0.36 8.63
N ILE A 44 -0.28 0.69 9.32
CA ILE A 44 0.49 1.92 9.54
C ILE A 44 1.25 1.71 10.85
N PHE A 45 2.58 1.75 10.81
CA PHE A 45 3.41 1.46 11.99
C PHE A 45 4.55 2.47 12.16
N MET A 46 4.92 2.68 13.42
CA MET A 46 6.08 3.49 13.80
C MET A 46 7.36 2.66 13.81
N VAL A 47 8.45 3.25 13.31
CA VAL A 47 9.80 2.69 13.36
C VAL A 47 10.65 3.52 14.32
N ASN A 48 11.02 2.93 15.46
CA ASN A 48 11.74 3.63 16.53
C ASN A 48 13.18 3.13 16.72
N SER A 49 13.61 2.16 15.90
CA SER A 49 14.93 1.53 16.02
C SER A 49 15.41 0.96 14.69
N GLU A 50 16.71 0.68 14.60
CA GLU A 50 17.29 0.01 13.45
C GLU A 50 16.75 -1.42 13.27
N ASP A 51 16.53 -2.14 14.37
CA ASP A 51 15.93 -3.47 14.33
C ASP A 51 14.47 -3.43 13.86
N ASP A 52 13.68 -2.44 14.27
CA ASP A 52 12.34 -2.23 13.72
C ASP A 52 12.41 -2.01 12.20
N PHE A 53 13.33 -1.16 11.75
CA PHE A 53 13.48 -0.87 10.32
C PHE A 53 13.87 -2.14 9.55
N LYS A 54 14.85 -2.91 10.04
CA LYS A 54 15.27 -4.18 9.43
C LYS A 54 14.14 -5.19 9.35
N ASN A 55 13.36 -5.34 10.41
CA ASN A 55 12.34 -6.38 10.50
C ASN A 55 11.03 -5.98 9.78
N LYS A 56 10.58 -4.75 9.94
CA LYS A 56 9.28 -4.28 9.44
C LYS A 56 9.36 -3.68 8.04
N VAL A 57 10.49 -3.07 7.66
CA VAL A 57 10.66 -2.44 6.34
C VAL A 57 11.49 -3.33 5.41
N MET A 58 12.73 -3.67 5.79
CA MET A 58 13.66 -4.38 4.89
C MET A 58 13.27 -5.84 4.63
N ARG A 59 12.65 -6.50 5.61
CA ARG A 59 12.19 -7.89 5.51
C ARG A 59 10.70 -8.02 5.18
N SER A 60 10.04 -6.92 4.83
CA SER A 60 8.61 -6.94 4.52
C SER A 60 8.32 -7.81 3.30
N GLY A 61 7.27 -8.63 3.40
CA GLY A 61 6.74 -9.42 2.29
C GLY A 61 5.87 -8.61 1.32
N VAL A 62 5.52 -7.37 1.69
CA VAL A 62 4.75 -6.43 0.87
C VAL A 62 5.49 -5.08 0.77
N PRO A 63 5.26 -4.29 -0.29
CA PRO A 63 5.85 -2.95 -0.41
C PRO A 63 5.56 -2.06 0.81
N VAL A 64 6.55 -1.27 1.22
CA VAL A 64 6.44 -0.33 2.35
C VAL A 64 6.82 1.07 1.86
N ILE A 65 5.92 2.03 2.05
CA ILE A 65 6.24 3.45 1.91
C ILE A 65 6.79 3.93 3.26
N VAL A 66 7.94 4.57 3.24
CA VAL A 66 8.54 5.14 4.44
C VAL A 66 8.36 6.65 4.41
N ASN A 67 7.61 7.18 5.38
CA ASN A 67 7.43 8.60 5.62
C ASN A 67 8.45 9.07 6.66
N PHE A 68 9.53 9.69 6.19
CA PHE A 68 10.47 10.40 7.06
C PHE A 68 9.91 11.80 7.34
N HIS A 69 9.47 12.04 8.57
CA HIS A 69 8.78 13.27 8.95
C HIS A 69 9.38 13.90 10.21
N ALA A 70 8.92 15.10 10.54
CA ALA A 70 9.27 15.79 11.78
C ALA A 70 8.16 16.77 12.18
N GLU A 71 8.09 17.13 13.47
CA GLU A 71 7.08 18.08 13.98
C GLU A 71 7.23 19.49 13.39
N TRP A 72 8.44 19.85 12.94
CA TRP A 72 8.73 21.13 12.30
C TRP A 72 8.56 21.08 10.76
N CYS A 73 8.15 19.94 10.19
CA CYS A 73 7.98 19.78 8.74
C CYS A 73 6.54 20.07 8.30
N GLU A 74 6.25 21.34 8.02
CA GLU A 74 4.93 21.79 7.53
C GLU A 74 4.46 21.09 6.24
N PRO A 75 5.31 20.86 5.21
CA PRO A 75 4.92 20.08 4.04
C PRO A 75 4.54 18.62 4.35
N CYS A 76 5.17 18.02 5.36
CA CYS A 76 4.91 16.64 5.76
C CYS A 76 3.48 16.48 6.32
N HIS A 77 2.95 17.49 7.01
CA HIS A 77 1.57 17.48 7.51
C HIS A 77 0.53 17.41 6.40
N SER A 78 0.80 18.06 5.25
CA SER A 78 -0.08 17.98 4.09
C SER A 78 0.07 16.68 3.31
N LEU A 79 1.27 16.10 3.31
CA LEU A 79 1.57 14.85 2.61
C LEU A 79 1.00 13.62 3.35
N LYS A 80 1.07 13.61 4.67
CA LYS A 80 0.60 12.50 5.52
C LYS A 80 -0.82 12.00 5.20
N PRO A 81 -1.87 12.86 5.16
CA PRO A 81 -3.22 12.38 4.87
C PRO A 81 -3.37 11.80 3.46
N LEU A 82 -2.51 12.21 2.51
CA LEU A 82 -2.47 11.60 1.18
C LEU A 82 -1.85 10.21 1.22
N LEU A 83 -0.76 10.01 1.98
CA LEU A 83 -0.14 8.70 2.15
C LEU A 83 -1.04 7.72 2.90
N GLU A 84 -1.72 8.18 3.95
CA GLU A 84 -2.71 7.38 4.69
C GLU A 84 -3.85 6.93 3.78
N LYS A 85 -4.34 7.84 2.92
CA LYS A 85 -5.37 7.51 1.93
C LYS A 85 -4.89 6.47 0.92
N ILE A 86 -3.68 6.60 0.39
CA ILE A 86 -3.10 5.63 -0.55
C ILE A 86 -2.93 4.26 0.13
N ALA A 87 -2.50 4.24 1.39
CA ALA A 87 -2.39 3.01 2.16
C ALA A 87 -3.77 2.34 2.37
N GLN A 88 -4.83 3.13 2.64
CA GLN A 88 -6.22 2.64 2.75
C GLN A 88 -6.76 2.08 1.45
N GLU A 89 -6.51 2.74 0.32
CA GLU A 89 -6.96 2.23 -0.97
C GLU A 89 -6.22 0.94 -1.41
N ASN A 90 -5.09 0.63 -0.78
CA ASN A 90 -4.25 -0.55 -1.07
C ASN A 90 -4.19 -1.52 0.12
N GLU A 91 -5.29 -1.65 0.87
CA GLU A 91 -5.41 -2.54 2.02
C GLU A 91 -4.83 -3.94 1.73
N GLY A 92 -3.78 -4.30 2.48
CA GLY A 92 -3.08 -5.58 2.35
C GLY A 92 -2.02 -5.71 1.27
N HIS A 93 -1.92 -4.73 0.38
CA HIS A 93 -0.91 -4.71 -0.66
C HIS A 93 0.19 -3.69 -0.39
N LEU A 94 0.02 -2.85 0.63
CA LEU A 94 0.93 -1.77 0.97
C LEU A 94 0.96 -1.52 2.48
N HIS A 95 2.13 -1.20 3.01
CA HIS A 95 2.30 -0.68 4.38
C HIS A 95 2.83 0.75 4.36
N LEU A 96 2.54 1.48 5.44
CA LEU A 96 3.08 2.82 5.68
C LEU A 96 3.89 2.82 6.98
N ALA A 97 5.19 3.07 6.86
CA ALA A 97 6.10 3.21 7.98
C ALA A 97 6.35 4.69 8.28
N GLU A 98 6.12 5.10 9.51
CA GLU A 98 6.40 6.44 10.01
C GLU A 98 7.75 6.45 10.75
N VAL A 99 8.62 7.40 10.40
CA VAL A 99 9.94 7.61 10.99
C VAL A 99 10.09 9.07 11.37
N TRP A 100 10.33 9.35 12.65
CA TRP A 100 10.59 10.69 13.20
C TRP A 100 12.06 10.93 13.55
#